data_AF-A0A523PDD6-F1
#
_entry.id   AF-A0A523PDD6-F1
#
_cell.length_a   1.000
_cell.length_b   1.000
_cell.length_c   1.000
_cell.angle_alpha   90.00
_cell.angle_beta   90.00
_cell.angle_gamma   90.00
#
_symmetry.space_group_name_H-M   'P 1'
#
loop_
_entity.id
_entity.type
_entity.pdbx_description
1 polymer ?
#
loop_
_entity_poly.entity_id
_entity_poly.type
_entity_poly.pdbx_seq_one_letter_code
_entity_poly.pdbx_strand_id
1 'polypeptide(L)'
;MREALESLPWARKAEIDFETKQATVTVESKLYEAEALIKALKEAGYGGKVVDTGGNEKPAAAAPSRVTFHVTGMKKTKSGAT
;
A
#
# COMPACT_ATOMS: atom_id res chain seq x y z
N MET A 1 5.16 4.08 -8.65
CA MET A 1 4.29 3.79 -7.49
C MET A 1 4.33 2.31 -7.11
N ARG A 2 3.92 1.41 -8.01
CA ARG A 2 4.00 -0.04 -7.76
C ARG A 2 5.40 -0.44 -7.32
N GLU A 3 6.41 -0.01 -8.07
CA GLU A 3 7.83 -0.24 -7.78
C GLU A 3 8.27 0.28 -6.41
N ALA A 4 7.74 1.42 -5.96
CA ALA A 4 8.08 1.97 -4.65
C ALA A 4 7.48 1.15 -3.49
N LEU A 5 6.30 0.59 -3.70
CA LEU A 5 5.68 -0.35 -2.76
C LEU A 5 6.41 -1.69 -2.79
N GLU A 6 6.74 -2.21 -3.98
CA GLU A 6 7.48 -3.46 -4.16
C GLU A 6 8.94 -3.37 -3.70
N SER A 7 9.51 -2.16 -3.62
CA SER A 7 10.86 -1.91 -3.08
C SER A 7 10.93 -2.11 -1.56
N LEU A 8 9.78 -2.13 -0.87
CA LEU A 8 9.74 -2.30 0.58
C LEU A 8 10.02 -3.77 0.94
N PRO A 9 10.93 -4.05 1.89
CA PRO A 9 11.34 -5.42 2.20
C PRO A 9 10.21 -6.29 2.77
N TRP A 10 9.17 -5.65 3.31
CA TRP A 10 7.97 -6.30 3.85
C TRP A 10 6.79 -6.34 2.87
N ALA A 11 6.88 -5.68 1.72
CA ALA A 11 5.85 -5.73 0.71
C ALA A 11 5.95 -7.02 -0.09
N ARG A 12 4.86 -7.78 -0.11
CA ARG A 12 4.78 -9.04 -0.84
C ARG A 12 4.06 -8.89 -2.16
N LYS A 13 3.06 -8.03 -2.23
CA LYS A 13 2.29 -7.78 -3.45
C LYS A 13 1.75 -6.36 -3.46
N ALA A 14 1.81 -5.69 -4.60
CA ALA A 14 1.16 -4.40 -4.82
C ALA A 14 0.32 -4.45 -6.10
N GLU A 15 -0.98 -4.28 -5.93
CA GLU A 15 -1.98 -4.19 -6.98
C GLU A 15 -2.52 -2.76 -7.00
N ILE A 16 -2.54 -2.13 -8.17
CA ILE A 16 -2.99 -0.74 -8.32
C ILE A 16 -4.12 -0.72 -9.32
N ASP A 17 -5.26 -0.25 -8.86
CA ASP A 17 -6.47 -0.05 -9.65
C ASP A 17 -6.60 1.44 -9.99
N PHE A 18 -6.23 1.79 -11.23
CA PHE A 18 -6.28 3.17 -11.71
C PHE A 18 -7.70 3.61 -12.07
N GLU A 19 -8.62 2.67 -12.33
CA GLU A 19 -10.02 2.96 -12.62
C GLU A 19 -10.74 3.51 -11.37
N THR A 20 -10.58 2.83 -10.24
CA THR A 20 -11.15 3.22 -8.95
C THR A 20 -10.25 4.15 -8.14
N LYS A 21 -9.01 4.38 -8.58
CA LYS A 21 -7.95 5.11 -7.85
C LYS A 21 -7.66 4.50 -6.47
N GLN A 22 -7.66 3.17 -6.42
CA GLN A 22 -7.36 2.39 -5.24
C GLN A 22 -6.08 1.59 -5.45
N ALA A 23 -5.33 1.32 -4.38
CA ALA A 23 -4.25 0.35 -4.42
C ALA A 23 -4.37 -0.62 -3.27
N THR A 24 -4.17 -1.88 -3.58
CA THR A 24 -4.21 -3.00 -2.65
C THR A 24 -2.79 -3.48 -2.45
N VAL A 25 -2.28 -3.37 -1.23
CA VAL A 25 -0.90 -3.76 -0.90
C VAL A 25 -0.94 -4.86 0.14
N THR A 26 -0.40 -6.03 -0.21
CA THR A 26 -0.23 -7.15 0.69
C THR A 26 1.17 -7.11 1.29
N VAL A 27 1.25 -7.10 2.61
CA VAL A 27 2.48 -6.99 3.37
C VAL A 27 2.52 -8.01 4.50
N GLU A 28 3.69 -8.24 5.07
CA GLU A 28 3.81 -9.02 6.30
C GLU A 28 3.53 -8.16 7.54
N SER A 29 2.45 -8.48 8.26
CA SER A 29 1.95 -7.72 9.42
C SER A 29 3.02 -7.46 10.48
N LYS A 30 3.94 -8.40 10.66
CA LYS A 30 4.97 -8.37 11.70
C LYS A 30 6.01 -7.25 11.50
N LEU A 31 6.16 -6.73 10.29
CA LEU A 31 7.15 -5.71 9.91
C LEU A 31 6.50 -4.46 9.31
N TYR A 32 5.18 -4.41 9.26
CA TYR A 32 4.46 -3.33 8.59
C TYR A 32 4.50 -2.04 9.43
N GLU A 33 4.91 -0.95 8.78
CA GLU A 33 4.81 0.40 9.31
C GLU A 33 4.02 1.30 8.35
N ALA A 34 2.88 1.79 8.83
CA ALA A 34 2.01 2.67 8.05
C ALA A 34 2.72 3.97 7.63
N GLU A 35 3.56 4.52 8.50
CA GLU A 35 4.35 5.72 8.21
C GLU A 35 5.37 5.48 7.09
N ALA A 36 6.04 4.32 7.10
CA ALA A 36 6.98 3.93 6.05
C ALA A 36 6.27 3.75 4.69
N LEU A 37 5.06 3.19 4.68
CA LEU A 37 4.25 3.08 3.47
C LEU A 37 3.87 4.47 2.92
N ILE A 38 3.37 5.37 3.76
CA ILE A 38 3.01 6.74 3.36
C ILE A 38 4.26 7.49 2.85
N LYS A 39 5.40 7.29 3.50
CA LYS A 39 6.68 7.89 3.07
C LYS A 39 7.10 7.36 1.70
N ALA A 40 7.06 6.05 1.47
CA ALA A 40 7.37 5.45 0.18
C ALA A 40 6.42 5.94 -0.94
N LEU A 41 5.12 6.09 -0.63
CA LEU A 41 4.15 6.69 -1.55
C LEU A 41 4.52 8.14 -1.87
N LYS A 42 4.89 8.93 -0.86
CA LYS A 42 5.28 10.33 -1.02
C LYS A 42 6.56 10.46 -1.84
N GLU A 43 7.57 9.62 -1.61
CA GLU A 43 8.79 9.56 -2.41
C GLU A 43 8.52 9.15 -3.86
N ALA A 44 7.52 8.29 -4.08
CA ALA A 44 7.03 7.98 -5.42
C ALA A 44 6.24 9.13 -6.08
N GLY A 45 5.94 10.22 -5.36
CA GLY A 45 5.15 11.35 -5.85
C GLY A 45 3.63 11.13 -5.79
N TYR A 46 3.17 10.24 -4.92
CA TYR A 46 1.77 9.91 -4.73
C TYR A 46 1.34 10.20 -3.29
N GLY A 47 0.26 10.97 -3.15
CA GLY A 47 -0.44 11.14 -1.88
C GLY A 47 -1.62 10.18 -1.81
N GLY A 48 -1.86 9.61 -0.65
CA GLY A 48 -3.01 8.74 -0.41
C GLY A 48 -3.26 8.56 1.07
N LYS A 49 -4.49 8.17 1.41
CA LYS A 49 -4.83 7.76 2.77
C LYS A 49 -4.83 6.24 2.79
N VAL A 50 -3.93 5.67 3.58
CA VAL A 50 -3.95 4.23 3.84
C VAL A 50 -5.14 3.96 4.73
N VAL A 51 -6.11 3.25 4.20
CA VAL A 51 -7.23 2.74 4.98
C VAL A 51 -6.85 1.30 5.30
N ASP A 52 -6.46 1.09 6.57
CA ASP A 52 -6.46 -0.25 7.13
C ASP A 52 -7.89 -0.76 7.07
N THR A 53 -8.20 -1.47 6.00
CA THR A 53 -9.31 -2.38 6.00
C THR A 53 -8.71 -3.63 6.59
N GLY A 54 -8.65 -3.76 7.91
CA GLY A 54 -8.30 -5.00 8.64
C GLY A 54 -9.35 -6.09 8.37
N GLY A 55 -9.57 -6.34 7.08
CA GLY A 55 -10.67 -7.08 6.49
C GLY A 55 -10.31 -8.54 6.48
N ASN A 56 -10.94 -9.24 7.40
CA ASN A 56 -11.21 -10.67 7.39
C ASN A 56 -11.90 -11.09 6.08
N GLU A 57 -11.21 -11.02 4.94
CA GLU A 57 -11.64 -11.61 3.69
C GLU A 57 -11.06 -13.02 3.63
N LYS A 58 -11.82 -13.95 4.26
CA LYS A 58 -11.69 -15.41 4.21
C LYS A 58 -10.24 -15.93 4.05
N PRO A 59 -9.56 -16.31 5.15
CA PRO A 59 -8.27 -16.96 5.07
C PRO A 59 -8.42 -18.30 4.35
N ALA A 60 -8.00 -18.39 3.09
CA ALA A 60 -7.64 -19.67 2.51
C ALA A 60 -6.40 -20.15 3.28
N ALA A 61 -6.65 -21.14 4.14
CA ALA A 61 -5.82 -21.58 5.25
C ALA A 61 -4.33 -21.78 4.92
N ALA A 62 -3.47 -21.45 5.90
CA ALA A 62 -2.07 -21.88 6.06
C ALA A 62 -0.90 -20.98 5.57
N ALA A 63 -1.06 -19.66 5.51
CA ALA A 63 0.07 -18.74 5.23
C ALA A 63 0.39 -17.80 6.42
N PRO A 64 1.67 -17.41 6.63
CA PRO A 64 2.07 -16.48 7.69
C PRO A 64 1.30 -15.15 7.59
N SER A 65 1.02 -14.53 8.74
CA SER A 65 0.19 -13.34 8.95
C SER A 65 0.43 -12.20 7.95
N ARG A 66 -0.22 -12.27 6.79
CA ARG A 66 -0.23 -11.21 5.77
C ARG A 66 -1.43 -10.33 6.00
N VAL A 67 -1.21 -9.03 5.96
CA VAL A 67 -2.28 -8.03 6.03
C VAL A 67 -2.34 -7.32 4.69
N THR A 68 -3.55 -7.04 4.26
CA THR A 68 -3.84 -6.35 3.01
C THR A 68 -4.34 -4.95 3.33
N PHE A 69 -3.72 -3.94 2.73
CA PHE A 69 -4.04 -2.54 2.95
C PHE A 69 -4.66 -1.94 1.70
N HIS A 70 -5.71 -1.14 1.89
CA HIS A 70 -6.35 -0.40 0.82
C HIS A 70 -5.95 1.07 0.89
N VAL A 71 -5.17 1.52 -0.08
CA VAL A 71 -4.84 2.93 -0.26
C VAL A 71 -5.97 3.57 -1.06
N THR A 72 -6.63 4.56 -0.48
CA THR A 72 -7.71 5.31 -1.12
C THR A 72 -7.31 6.77 -1.33
N GLY A 73 -7.99 7.43 -2.27
CA GLY A 73 -7.74 8.85 -2.56
C GLY A 73 -6.38 9.08 -3.23
N MET A 74 -5.91 8.12 -4.02
CA MET A 74 -4.62 8.19 -4.70
C MET A 74 -4.59 9.35 -5.68
N LYS A 75 -3.95 10.44 -5.25
CA LYS A 75 -3.73 11.62 -6.07
C LYS A 75 -2.24 11.72 -6.33
N LYS A 76 -1.83 11.80 -7.60
CA LYS A 76 -0.44 12.09 -7.96
C LYS A 76 -0.13 13.50 -7.46
N THR A 77 0.52 13.61 -6.31
CA THR A 77 1.02 14.86 -5.78
C THR A 77 2.39 15.10 -6.39
N LYS A 78 2.44 15.29 -7.72
CA LYS A 78 3.59 15.94 -8.33
C LYS A 78 3.47 17.44 -8.03
N SER A 79 3.75 17.80 -6.79
CA SER A 79 4.21 19.14 -6.42
C SER A 79 5.71 18.94 -6.16
N GLY A 80 6.62 19.23 -7.08
CA GLY A 80 6.47 20.03 -8.28
C GLY A 80 6.29 21.52 -7.98
N ALA A 81 6.75 21.99 -6.82
CA ALA A 81 6.93 23.40 -6.48
C ALA A 81 7.89 23.42 -5.27
N THR A 82 9.05 24.06 -5.26
CA THR A 82 9.81 24.92 -6.19
C THR A 82 11.26 24.80 -5.73
#